data_AF-A0A6A6LBH4-F1
#
_entry.id   AF-A0A6A6LBH4-F1
#
_cell.length_a   1.000
_cell.length_b   1.000
_cell.length_c   1.000
_cell.angle_alpha   90.00
_cell.angle_beta   90.00
_cell.angle_gamma   90.00
#
_symmetry.space_group_name_H-M   'P 1'
#
loop_
_entity.id
_entity.type
_entity.pdbx_description
1 polymer ?
#
loop_
_entity_poly.entity_id
_entity_poly.type
_entity_poly.pdbx_seq_one_letter_code
_entity_poly.pdbx_strand_id
1 'polypeptide(L)'
;MIMKEPTSEEEFLAFTDLYRVSPYYQFAHFTANQAIIEAFEKEEESNNRALHVIDFDVSYGFQWPSLIQSLSEKATSGNRILLQITGYGRSLEELQETESRLVSFSKGFRNLVFEFQGLLRGSKLINPRKKKNETVAVNLVSHLNTLNEFLKISDTLKSIHSLNPSIVVLVEQEGSRSTRSFLSRFMESLHYFAAMFDSLEDCLPLESSERLSIEKNHLGKEIKSRLNYDRCNDTDSNCPRYEKMEAWKGRMESHGFSGIKLSSKSLIQAKLLLKIRTHYSPLQFDGGSSVGFRVFERDDGRAISLGWQDRCLLTASVWHCL
;
A
#
# COMPACT_ATOMS: atom_id res chain seq x y z
N MET A 1 -28.74 0.89 -15.82
CA MET A 1 -27.60 0.79 -16.76
C MET A 1 -26.45 0.12 -16.01
N ILE A 2 -26.03 -1.08 -16.41
CA ILE A 2 -24.85 -1.73 -15.81
C ILE A 2 -23.64 -0.89 -16.26
N MET A 3 -22.89 -0.30 -15.33
CA MET A 3 -21.67 0.42 -15.69
C MET A 3 -20.72 -0.52 -16.43
N LYS A 4 -20.29 -0.09 -17.63
CA LYS A 4 -19.26 -0.75 -18.42
C LYS A 4 -17.97 -0.78 -17.59
N GLU A 5 -17.25 -1.90 -17.62
CA GLU A 5 -15.90 -1.95 -17.02
C GLU A 5 -14.99 -0.94 -17.72
N PRO A 6 -14.15 -0.21 -16.97
CA PRO A 6 -13.16 0.69 -17.55
C PRO A 6 -12.11 -0.09 -18.37
N THR A 7 -11.51 0.56 -19.35
CA THR A 7 -10.30 0.03 -20.02
C THR A 7 -9.08 0.14 -19.10
N SER A 8 -8.00 -0.59 -19.40
CA SER A 8 -6.74 -0.49 -18.63
C SER A 8 -6.19 0.95 -18.59
N GLU A 9 -6.38 1.71 -19.66
CA GLU A 9 -5.97 3.12 -19.74
C GLU A 9 -6.86 4.01 -18.86
N GLU A 10 -8.18 3.81 -18.87
CA GLU A 10 -9.12 4.52 -17.99
C GLU A 10 -8.83 4.21 -16.51
N GLU A 11 -8.49 2.96 -16.17
CA GLU A 11 -8.08 2.56 -14.81
C GLU A 11 -6.79 3.23 -14.38
N PHE A 12 -5.78 3.23 -15.25
CA PHE A 12 -4.49 3.84 -14.98
C PHE A 12 -4.61 5.36 -14.78
N LEU A 13 -5.40 6.03 -15.63
CA LEU A 13 -5.66 7.46 -15.50
C LEU A 13 -6.38 7.79 -14.20
N ALA A 14 -7.46 7.05 -13.89
CA ALA A 14 -8.22 7.27 -12.65
C ALA A 14 -7.39 6.99 -11.39
N PHE A 15 -6.53 5.96 -11.41
CA PHE A 15 -5.56 5.71 -10.35
C PHE A 15 -4.56 6.88 -10.20
N THR A 16 -4.02 7.37 -11.31
CA THR A 16 -3.07 8.48 -11.34
C THR A 16 -3.70 9.76 -10.79
N ASP A 17 -4.93 10.06 -11.21
CA ASP A 17 -5.67 11.21 -10.71
C ASP A 17 -5.94 11.08 -9.21
N LEU A 18 -6.41 9.91 -8.73
CA LEU A 18 -6.62 9.69 -7.30
C LEU A 18 -5.33 9.83 -6.48
N TYR A 19 -4.20 9.29 -6.98
CA TYR A 19 -2.88 9.46 -6.35
C TYR A 19 -2.46 10.93 -6.29
N ARG A 20 -2.84 11.73 -7.29
CA ARG A 20 -2.53 13.15 -7.37
C ARG A 20 -3.39 13.98 -6.42
N VAL A 21 -4.68 13.67 -6.25
CA VAL A 21 -5.62 14.53 -5.52
C VAL A 21 -5.85 14.08 -4.07
N SER A 22 -5.64 12.81 -3.76
CA SER A 22 -5.92 12.22 -2.44
C SER A 22 -4.65 11.73 -1.75
N PRO A 23 -4.54 11.89 -0.41
CA PRO A 23 -3.44 11.30 0.35
C PRO A 23 -3.54 9.78 0.48
N TYR A 24 -4.62 9.13 0.03
CA TYR A 24 -4.91 7.71 0.27
C TYR A 24 -3.72 6.77 -0.02
N TYR A 25 -3.28 6.72 -1.27
CA TYR A 25 -2.15 5.86 -1.65
C TYR A 25 -0.79 6.40 -1.21
N GLN A 26 -0.62 7.71 -1.18
CA GLN A 26 0.63 8.33 -0.74
C GLN A 26 0.90 8.04 0.74
N PHE A 27 -0.13 8.03 1.58
CA PHE A 27 -0.02 7.67 2.99
C PHE A 27 0.51 6.24 3.13
N ALA A 28 -0.08 5.29 2.39
CA ALA A 28 0.36 3.89 2.39
C ALA A 28 1.83 3.77 1.96
N HIS A 29 2.16 4.34 0.81
CA HIS A 29 3.49 4.22 0.21
C HIS A 29 4.57 4.93 1.05
N PHE A 30 4.32 6.15 1.53
CA PHE A 30 5.31 6.91 2.27
C PHE A 30 5.55 6.31 3.65
N THR A 31 4.49 5.89 4.34
CA THR A 31 4.63 5.19 5.63
C THR A 31 5.42 3.90 5.48
N ALA A 32 5.13 3.12 4.42
CA ALA A 32 5.86 1.89 4.14
C ALA A 32 7.33 2.16 3.82
N ASN A 33 7.61 3.11 2.93
CA ASN A 33 8.97 3.46 2.55
C ASN A 33 9.78 3.99 3.73
N GLN A 34 9.19 4.77 4.63
CA GLN A 34 9.86 5.25 5.83
C GLN A 34 10.30 4.09 6.73
N ALA A 35 9.43 3.10 6.94
CA ALA A 35 9.75 1.91 7.72
C ALA A 35 10.85 1.07 7.05
N ILE A 36 10.79 0.90 5.72
CA ILE A 36 11.81 0.18 4.94
C ILE A 36 13.18 0.88 5.04
N ILE A 37 13.21 2.21 4.91
CA ILE A 37 14.45 3.01 5.04
C ILE A 37 15.04 2.83 6.44
N GLU A 38 14.22 2.91 7.48
CA GLU A 38 14.70 2.76 8.86
C GLU A 38 15.25 1.35 9.14
N ALA A 39 14.64 0.31 8.57
CA ALA A 39 15.18 -1.06 8.65
C ALA A 39 16.54 -1.16 7.95
N PHE A 40 16.67 -0.55 6.78
CA PHE A 40 17.94 -0.48 6.04
C PHE A 40 19.02 0.30 6.80
N GLU A 41 18.68 1.42 7.42
CA GLU A 41 19.62 2.19 8.25
C GLU A 41 20.05 1.43 9.51
N LYS A 42 19.12 0.72 10.15
CA LYS A 42 19.40 -0.07 11.35
C LYS A 42 20.43 -1.18 11.11
N GLU A 43 20.51 -1.68 9.89
CA GLU A 43 21.43 -2.74 9.49
C GLU A 43 22.64 -2.22 8.68
N GLU A 44 22.95 -0.92 8.72
CA GLU A 44 24.00 -0.30 7.89
C GLU A 44 25.37 -0.98 8.02
N GLU A 45 25.72 -1.51 9.20
CA GLU A 45 26.99 -2.21 9.43
C GLU A 45 27.04 -3.62 8.82
N SER A 46 25.89 -4.22 8.54
CA SER A 46 25.75 -5.64 8.18
C SER A 46 24.99 -5.91 6.90
N ASN A 47 24.49 -4.89 6.20
CA ASN A 47 23.66 -5.07 5.00
C ASN A 47 24.40 -4.84 3.68
N ASN A 48 25.73 -4.64 3.72
CA ASN A 48 26.57 -4.39 2.55
C ASN A 48 26.03 -3.29 1.62
N ARG A 49 25.27 -2.31 2.14
CA ARG A 49 24.61 -1.26 1.35
C ARG A 49 23.66 -1.81 0.28
N ALA A 50 23.11 -3.00 0.52
CA ALA A 50 22.16 -3.68 -0.36
C ALA A 50 20.79 -3.77 0.33
N LEU A 51 19.77 -3.23 -0.33
CA LEU A 51 18.37 -3.35 0.05
C LEU A 51 17.64 -4.16 -1.02
N HIS A 52 16.97 -5.21 -0.59
CA HIS A 52 16.08 -6.01 -1.41
C HIS A 52 14.64 -5.85 -0.92
N VAL A 53 13.79 -5.24 -1.75
CA VAL A 53 12.36 -5.16 -1.50
C VAL A 53 11.61 -6.23 -2.28
N ILE A 54 10.81 -7.03 -1.58
CA ILE A 54 9.87 -7.98 -2.18
C ILE A 54 8.47 -7.37 -2.07
N ASP A 55 7.94 -6.93 -3.21
CA ASP A 55 6.64 -6.29 -3.32
C ASP A 55 5.61 -7.23 -3.92
N PHE A 56 4.63 -7.64 -3.11
CA PHE A 56 3.61 -8.62 -3.52
C PHE A 56 2.55 -8.05 -4.46
N ASP A 57 2.54 -6.74 -4.68
CA ASP A 57 1.73 -6.11 -5.71
C ASP A 57 2.35 -4.79 -6.21
N VAL A 58 3.23 -4.90 -7.21
CA VAL A 58 3.95 -3.74 -7.75
C VAL A 58 3.05 -2.77 -8.50
N SER A 59 1.89 -3.26 -8.99
CA SER A 59 0.91 -2.46 -9.72
C SER A 59 1.60 -1.55 -10.77
N TYR A 60 1.32 -0.24 -10.74
CA TYR A 60 1.92 0.76 -11.61
C TYR A 60 3.30 1.29 -11.17
N GLY A 61 3.83 0.83 -10.02
CA GLY A 61 5.15 1.18 -9.50
C GLY A 61 5.25 2.52 -8.77
N PHE A 62 4.14 3.18 -8.43
CA PHE A 62 4.12 4.55 -7.89
C PHE A 62 4.76 4.70 -6.50
N GLN A 63 4.89 3.62 -5.74
CA GLN A 63 5.55 3.64 -4.42
C GLN A 63 7.06 3.92 -4.52
N TRP A 64 7.71 3.29 -5.50
CA TRP A 64 9.16 3.11 -5.52
C TRP A 64 10.00 4.34 -5.89
N PRO A 65 9.54 5.31 -6.72
CA PRO A 65 10.31 6.52 -7.01
C PRO A 65 10.75 7.30 -5.75
N SER A 66 9.87 7.39 -4.75
CA SER A 66 10.21 8.09 -3.49
C SER A 66 11.29 7.36 -2.69
N LEU A 67 11.25 6.03 -2.63
CA LEU A 67 12.30 5.22 -2.00
C LEU A 67 13.64 5.34 -2.75
N ILE A 68 13.61 5.24 -4.08
CA ILE A 68 14.79 5.42 -4.97
C ILE A 68 15.46 6.76 -4.68
N GLN A 69 14.69 7.84 -4.62
CA GLN A 69 15.20 9.18 -4.33
C GLN A 69 15.82 9.23 -2.92
N SER A 70 15.11 8.80 -1.88
CA SER A 70 15.61 8.85 -0.51
C SER A 70 16.88 8.02 -0.29
N LEU A 71 17.01 6.86 -0.95
CA LEU A 71 18.25 6.07 -0.91
C LEU A 71 19.37 6.77 -1.66
N SER A 72 19.08 7.38 -2.82
CA SER A 72 20.10 8.13 -3.57
C SER A 72 20.66 9.29 -2.75
N GLU A 73 19.84 9.99 -1.96
CA GLU A 73 20.29 11.11 -1.10
C GLU A 73 21.24 10.64 0.03
N LYS A 74 21.21 9.34 0.38
CA LYS A 74 22.09 8.69 1.37
C LYS A 74 23.31 8.02 0.74
N ALA A 75 23.36 7.92 -0.59
CA ALA A 75 24.46 7.29 -1.31
C ALA A 75 25.49 8.32 -1.76
N THR A 76 26.75 7.88 -1.91
CA THR A 76 27.81 8.70 -2.53
C THR A 76 28.41 7.96 -3.71
N SER A 77 29.12 8.67 -4.60
CA SER A 77 29.78 8.03 -5.76
C SER A 77 30.80 6.96 -5.36
N GLY A 78 31.42 7.08 -4.19
CA GLY A 78 32.35 6.08 -3.64
C GLY A 78 31.70 5.02 -2.75
N ASN A 79 30.43 5.21 -2.35
CA ASN A 79 29.69 4.30 -1.47
C ASN A 79 28.23 4.18 -1.94
N ARG A 80 28.07 3.47 -3.07
CA ARG A 80 26.77 3.30 -3.74
C ARG A 80 25.84 2.41 -2.93
N ILE A 81 24.55 2.59 -3.12
CA ILE A 81 23.52 1.69 -2.58
C ILE A 81 22.99 0.82 -3.73
N LEU A 82 22.88 -0.47 -3.49
CA LEU A 82 22.17 -1.41 -4.36
C LEU A 82 20.72 -1.51 -3.89
N LEU A 83 19.77 -1.15 -4.75
CA LEU A 83 18.36 -1.41 -4.55
C LEU A 83 17.90 -2.47 -5.56
N GLN A 84 17.46 -3.61 -5.05
CA GLN A 84 16.77 -4.63 -5.81
C GLN A 84 15.29 -4.62 -5.45
N ILE A 85 14.40 -4.61 -6.45
CA ILE A 85 12.97 -4.79 -6.26
C ILE A 85 12.51 -6.04 -7.00
N THR A 86 12.00 -7.03 -6.26
CA THR A 86 11.23 -8.13 -6.83
C THR A 86 9.75 -7.81 -6.70
N GLY A 87 9.11 -7.47 -7.81
CA GLY A 87 7.72 -7.03 -7.86
C GLY A 87 6.79 -8.07 -8.47
N TYR A 88 5.67 -8.34 -7.81
CA TYR A 88 4.62 -9.22 -8.32
C TYR A 88 3.54 -8.43 -9.07
N GLY A 89 3.17 -8.87 -10.26
CA GLY A 89 2.19 -8.20 -11.13
C GLY A 89 1.16 -9.15 -11.72
N ARG A 90 0.05 -8.59 -12.24
CA ARG A 90 -1.08 -9.39 -12.78
C ARG A 90 -0.80 -9.97 -14.16
N SER A 91 0.03 -9.30 -14.96
CA SER A 91 0.40 -9.72 -16.31
C SER A 91 1.86 -9.37 -16.60
N LEU A 92 2.42 -9.99 -17.63
CA LEU A 92 3.78 -9.68 -18.09
C LEU A 92 3.87 -8.25 -18.63
N GLU A 93 2.82 -7.78 -19.30
CA GLU A 93 2.71 -6.41 -19.83
C GLU A 93 2.77 -5.36 -18.71
N GLU A 94 1.98 -5.54 -17.64
CA GLU A 94 2.01 -4.67 -16.45
C GLU A 94 3.41 -4.60 -15.84
N LEU A 95 4.08 -5.75 -15.70
CA LEU A 95 5.43 -5.84 -15.17
C LEU A 95 6.46 -5.15 -16.06
N GLN A 96 6.39 -5.34 -17.38
CA GLN A 96 7.30 -4.72 -18.34
C GLN A 96 7.16 -3.20 -18.35
N GLU A 97 5.93 -2.69 -18.29
CA GLU A 97 5.71 -1.25 -18.22
C GLU A 97 6.23 -0.66 -16.90
N THR A 98 5.96 -1.32 -15.77
CA THR A 98 6.43 -0.87 -14.47
C THR A 98 7.95 -0.93 -14.36
N GLU A 99 8.58 -1.98 -14.86
CA GLU A 99 10.04 -2.08 -14.99
C GLU A 99 10.59 -0.92 -15.82
N SER A 100 10.02 -0.68 -17.01
CA SER A 100 10.45 0.41 -17.90
C SER A 100 10.40 1.78 -17.20
N ARG A 101 9.28 2.07 -16.50
CA ARG A 101 9.11 3.31 -15.73
C ARG A 101 10.17 3.45 -14.62
N LEU A 102 10.37 2.41 -13.81
CA LEU A 102 11.31 2.44 -12.68
C LEU A 102 12.78 2.48 -13.11
N VAL A 103 13.15 1.70 -14.13
CA VAL A 103 14.50 1.70 -14.71
C VAL A 103 14.78 3.06 -15.38
N SER A 104 13.80 3.65 -16.04
CA SER A 104 13.96 5.00 -16.62
C SER A 104 14.19 6.04 -15.53
N PHE A 105 13.38 6.03 -14.46
CA PHE A 105 13.54 6.94 -13.32
C PHE A 105 14.89 6.77 -12.61
N SER A 106 15.33 5.53 -12.39
CA SER A 106 16.56 5.25 -11.64
C SER A 106 17.85 5.71 -12.34
N LYS A 107 17.84 5.84 -13.68
CA LYS A 107 18.97 6.39 -14.46
C LYS A 107 19.35 7.81 -14.05
N GLY A 108 18.46 8.55 -13.40
CA GLY A 108 18.74 9.88 -12.85
C GLY A 108 19.75 9.86 -11.68
N PHE A 109 20.00 8.72 -11.05
CA PHE A 109 20.74 8.61 -9.79
C PHE A 109 22.03 7.79 -9.95
N ARG A 110 23.15 8.48 -10.23
CA ARG A 110 24.46 7.83 -10.49
C ARG A 110 25.04 7.06 -9.31
N ASN A 111 24.66 7.46 -8.10
CA ASN A 111 25.09 6.88 -6.83
C ASN A 111 24.22 5.70 -6.36
N LEU A 112 23.18 5.34 -7.12
CA LEU A 112 22.34 4.17 -6.88
C LEU A 112 22.59 3.11 -7.96
N VAL A 113 22.56 1.84 -7.60
CA VAL A 113 22.43 0.70 -8.54
C VAL A 113 21.01 0.16 -8.36
N PHE A 114 20.25 0.09 -9.45
CA PHE A 114 18.87 -0.37 -9.42
C PHE A 114 18.71 -1.65 -10.23
N GLU A 115 18.11 -2.67 -9.61
CA GLU A 115 17.76 -3.95 -10.23
C GLU A 115 16.26 -4.20 -10.03
N PHE A 116 15.56 -4.62 -11.08
CA PHE A 116 14.15 -5.00 -11.01
C PHE A 116 13.96 -6.44 -11.48
N GLN A 117 13.09 -7.19 -10.80
CA GLN A 117 12.67 -8.53 -11.19
C GLN A 117 11.14 -8.63 -11.11
N GLY A 118 10.49 -8.77 -12.26
CA GLY A 118 9.04 -9.01 -12.32
C GLY A 118 8.69 -10.48 -12.17
N LEU A 119 7.69 -10.79 -11.35
CA LEU A 119 7.10 -12.13 -11.20
C LEU A 119 5.57 -12.06 -11.33
N LEU A 120 4.94 -13.06 -11.95
CA LEU A 120 3.48 -13.11 -12.01
C LEU A 120 2.90 -13.46 -10.63
N ARG A 121 1.80 -12.81 -10.23
CA ARG A 121 1.07 -13.18 -9.00
C ARG A 121 0.74 -14.68 -8.99
N GLY A 122 0.86 -15.29 -7.82
CA GLY A 122 0.70 -16.75 -7.66
C GLY A 122 1.95 -17.57 -7.98
N SER A 123 2.99 -16.96 -8.57
CA SER A 123 4.31 -17.59 -8.64
C SER A 123 4.85 -17.82 -7.23
N LYS A 124 5.54 -18.94 -7.03
CA LYS A 124 6.20 -19.21 -5.75
C LYS A 124 7.19 -18.08 -5.44
N LEU A 125 7.34 -17.76 -4.16
CA LEU A 125 8.47 -16.97 -3.69
C LEU A 125 9.73 -17.74 -4.05
N ILE A 126 10.39 -17.25 -5.09
CA ILE A 126 11.74 -17.71 -5.41
C ILE A 126 12.54 -17.24 -4.21
N ASN A 127 13.19 -18.17 -3.52
CA ASN A 127 14.15 -17.84 -2.49
C ASN A 127 15.16 -16.95 -3.19
N PRO A 128 15.09 -15.60 -3.03
CA PRO A 128 16.02 -14.77 -3.73
C PRO A 128 17.35 -15.24 -3.21
N ARG A 129 18.35 -15.39 -4.10
CA ARG A 129 19.69 -15.74 -3.66
C ARG A 129 20.06 -14.65 -2.66
N LYS A 130 19.82 -14.87 -1.36
CA LYS A 130 19.99 -13.89 -0.29
C LYS A 130 21.45 -13.56 -0.43
N LYS A 131 21.76 -12.43 -1.09
CA LYS A 131 23.15 -12.03 -1.25
C LYS A 131 23.60 -11.92 0.19
N LYS A 132 24.67 -12.63 0.57
CA LYS A 132 25.10 -12.66 1.97
C LYS A 132 25.15 -11.21 2.43
N ASN A 133 24.48 -10.93 3.54
CA ASN A 133 24.45 -9.62 4.19
C ASN A 133 23.74 -8.55 3.35
N GLU A 134 22.44 -8.70 3.07
CA GLU A 134 21.55 -7.65 2.52
C GLU A 134 20.34 -7.43 3.45
N THR A 135 19.81 -6.22 3.49
CA THR A 135 18.53 -5.95 4.18
C THR A 135 17.39 -6.42 3.28
N VAL A 136 16.52 -7.29 3.80
CA VAL A 136 15.34 -7.77 3.05
C VAL A 136 14.08 -7.19 3.64
N ALA A 137 13.33 -6.44 2.85
CA ALA A 137 12.05 -5.86 3.22
C ALA A 137 10.91 -6.50 2.43
N VAL A 138 9.83 -6.86 3.10
CA VAL A 138 8.61 -7.36 2.46
C VAL A 138 7.52 -6.29 2.53
N ASN A 139 6.97 -5.94 1.37
CA ASN A 139 5.93 -4.92 1.22
C ASN A 139 4.59 -5.59 0.88
N LEU A 140 3.62 -5.49 1.80
CA LEU A 140 2.26 -6.00 1.66
C LEU A 140 1.27 -4.83 1.68
N VAL A 141 1.28 -4.00 0.63
CA VAL A 141 0.33 -2.90 0.47
C VAL A 141 -0.88 -3.41 -0.33
N SER A 142 -2.05 -3.48 0.31
CA SER A 142 -3.32 -3.95 -0.28
C SER A 142 -3.26 -5.32 -0.96
N HIS A 143 -2.35 -6.20 -0.52
CA HIS A 143 -2.15 -7.51 -1.15
C HIS A 143 -2.95 -8.61 -0.46
N LEU A 144 -2.88 -8.73 0.88
CA LEU A 144 -3.47 -9.87 1.58
C LEU A 144 -5.00 -9.83 1.51
N ASN A 145 -5.60 -8.64 1.44
CA ASN A 145 -7.03 -8.51 1.19
C ASN A 145 -7.46 -9.13 -0.15
N THR A 146 -6.60 -9.20 -1.17
CA THR A 146 -6.93 -9.82 -2.47
C THR A 146 -7.01 -11.35 -2.38
N LEU A 147 -6.47 -11.93 -1.31
CA LEU A 147 -6.47 -13.37 -1.07
C LEU A 147 -7.80 -13.80 -0.42
N ASN A 148 -8.65 -14.40 -1.24
CA ASN A 148 -9.98 -14.82 -0.83
C ASN A 148 -10.02 -16.00 0.13
N GLU A 149 -8.97 -16.81 0.18
CA GLU A 149 -8.92 -18.03 0.98
C GLU A 149 -7.99 -17.84 2.17
N PHE A 150 -8.46 -18.23 3.36
CA PHE A 150 -7.64 -18.18 4.57
C PHE A 150 -6.37 -19.03 4.46
N LEU A 151 -6.44 -20.14 3.71
CA LEU A 151 -5.28 -20.99 3.43
C LEU A 151 -4.23 -20.24 2.61
N LYS A 152 -4.62 -19.53 1.54
CA LYS A 152 -3.71 -18.70 0.74
C LYS A 152 -3.04 -17.61 1.58
N ILE A 153 -3.78 -16.92 2.45
CA ILE A 153 -3.21 -15.95 3.39
C ILE A 153 -2.17 -16.63 4.30
N SER A 154 -2.53 -17.76 4.91
CA SER A 154 -1.63 -18.52 5.80
C SER A 154 -0.36 -18.95 5.08
N ASP A 155 -0.47 -19.49 3.87
CA ASP A 155 0.67 -20.01 3.11
C ASP A 155 1.60 -18.88 2.65
N THR A 156 1.05 -17.72 2.29
CA THR A 156 1.82 -16.50 2.02
C THR A 156 2.59 -16.05 3.26
N LEU A 157 1.93 -15.96 4.42
CA LEU A 157 2.58 -15.55 5.67
C LEU A 157 3.68 -16.54 6.12
N LYS A 158 3.44 -17.85 5.99
CA LYS A 158 4.45 -18.89 6.26
C LYS A 158 5.65 -18.76 5.33
N SER A 159 5.40 -18.51 4.05
CA SER A 159 6.46 -18.32 3.06
C SER A 159 7.29 -17.09 3.39
N ILE A 160 6.66 -15.96 3.73
CA ILE A 160 7.34 -14.74 4.17
C ILE A 160 8.16 -15.00 5.44
N HIS A 161 7.59 -15.68 6.43
CA HIS A 161 8.31 -16.01 7.66
C HIS A 161 9.54 -16.87 7.38
N SER A 162 9.44 -17.82 6.45
CA SER A 162 10.57 -18.68 6.06
C SER A 162 11.73 -17.91 5.39
N LEU A 163 11.45 -16.76 4.77
CA LEU A 163 12.49 -15.88 4.21
C LEU A 163 13.29 -15.17 5.31
N ASN A 164 12.71 -15.04 6.51
CA ASN A 164 13.24 -14.27 7.63
C ASN A 164 13.69 -12.86 7.18
N PRO A 165 12.77 -12.01 6.69
CA PRO A 165 13.08 -10.64 6.30
C PRO A 165 13.40 -9.78 7.52
N SER A 166 14.20 -8.74 7.30
CA SER A 166 14.52 -7.70 8.29
C SER A 166 13.27 -6.94 8.74
N ILE A 167 12.32 -6.76 7.82
CA ILE A 167 11.06 -6.05 8.06
C ILE A 167 9.94 -6.55 7.15
N VAL A 168 8.73 -6.61 7.69
CA VAL A 168 7.49 -6.77 6.92
C VAL A 168 6.61 -5.56 7.18
N VAL A 169 6.22 -4.86 6.13
CA VAL A 169 5.25 -3.77 6.19
C VAL A 169 3.92 -4.26 5.67
N LEU A 170 2.85 -4.08 6.46
CA LEU A 170 1.49 -4.42 6.09
C LEU A 170 0.65 -3.15 6.06
N VAL A 171 0.07 -2.82 4.91
CA VAL A 171 -0.89 -1.72 4.76
C VAL A 171 -2.17 -2.25 4.14
N GLU A 172 -3.25 -2.24 4.90
CA GLU A 172 -4.53 -2.82 4.48
C GLU A 172 -5.68 -1.82 4.67
N GLN A 173 -6.68 -1.93 3.81
CA GLN A 173 -7.89 -1.15 3.95
C GLN A 173 -8.76 -1.70 5.08
N GLU A 174 -9.26 -0.79 5.91
CA GLU A 174 -10.16 -1.08 7.01
C GLU A 174 -11.52 -1.54 6.48
N GLY A 175 -12.03 -2.63 7.06
CA GLY A 175 -13.31 -3.19 6.66
C GLY A 175 -13.70 -4.41 7.49
N SER A 176 -14.64 -5.20 6.98
CA SER A 176 -15.13 -6.40 7.67
C SER A 176 -15.37 -7.55 6.70
N ARG A 177 -14.67 -8.66 6.94
CA ARG A 177 -14.76 -9.89 6.13
C ARG A 177 -15.98 -10.75 6.48
N SER A 178 -16.63 -10.50 7.62
CA SER A 178 -17.67 -11.37 8.19
C SER A 178 -19.10 -11.00 7.80
N THR A 179 -19.29 -10.14 6.81
CA THR A 179 -20.60 -9.66 6.37
C THR A 179 -21.28 -10.73 5.50
N ARG A 180 -21.97 -11.68 6.16
CA ARG A 180 -22.61 -12.84 5.51
C ARG A 180 -23.81 -12.47 4.64
N SER A 181 -24.49 -11.36 4.92
CA SER A 181 -25.64 -10.90 4.14
C SER A 181 -25.27 -9.77 3.19
N PHE A 182 -25.96 -9.70 2.04
CA PHE A 182 -25.85 -8.58 1.10
C PHE A 182 -26.06 -7.23 1.80
N LEU A 183 -27.09 -7.12 2.65
CA LEU A 183 -27.39 -5.88 3.38
C LEU A 183 -26.21 -5.42 4.24
N SER A 184 -25.54 -6.34 4.94
CA SER A 184 -24.37 -6.01 5.77
C SER A 184 -23.18 -5.56 4.91
N ARG A 185 -22.93 -6.22 3.77
CA ARG A 185 -21.88 -5.79 2.81
C ARG A 185 -22.18 -4.43 2.21
N PHE A 186 -23.44 -4.18 1.85
CA PHE A 186 -23.90 -2.93 1.29
C PHE A 186 -23.71 -1.79 2.28
N MET A 187 -24.15 -1.95 3.54
CA MET A 187 -24.00 -0.92 4.59
C MET A 187 -22.54 -0.57 4.86
N GLU A 188 -21.66 -1.56 5.01
CA GLU A 188 -20.22 -1.31 5.22
C GLU A 188 -19.57 -0.62 4.02
N SER A 189 -19.92 -1.06 2.81
CA SER A 189 -19.42 -0.44 1.57
C SER A 189 -19.92 0.99 1.44
N LEU A 190 -21.19 1.25 1.75
CA LEU A 190 -21.80 2.58 1.70
C LEU A 190 -21.04 3.56 2.60
N HIS A 191 -20.72 3.18 3.84
CA HIS A 191 -19.97 4.07 4.74
C HIS A 191 -18.54 4.33 4.26
N TYR A 192 -17.86 3.32 3.70
CA TYR A 192 -16.52 3.51 3.13
C TYR A 192 -16.56 4.41 1.89
N PHE A 193 -17.45 4.13 0.94
CA PHE A 193 -17.52 4.90 -0.30
C PHE A 193 -18.07 6.31 -0.05
N ALA A 194 -19.01 6.51 0.88
CA ALA A 194 -19.43 7.85 1.28
C ALA A 194 -18.23 8.67 1.75
N ALA A 195 -17.38 8.13 2.62
CA ALA A 195 -16.17 8.81 3.07
C ALA A 195 -15.19 9.12 1.91
N MET A 196 -15.02 8.20 0.95
CA MET A 196 -14.17 8.44 -0.22
C MET A 196 -14.75 9.52 -1.14
N PHE A 197 -16.05 9.49 -1.44
CA PHE A 197 -16.73 10.49 -2.28
C PHE A 197 -16.76 11.87 -1.61
N ASP A 198 -17.06 11.95 -0.30
CA ASP A 198 -16.99 13.18 0.49
C ASP A 198 -15.57 13.77 0.44
N SER A 199 -14.54 12.92 0.51
CA SER A 199 -13.14 13.37 0.41
C SER A 199 -12.77 13.92 -0.96
N LEU A 200 -13.39 13.42 -2.03
CA LEU A 200 -13.20 13.96 -3.38
C LEU A 200 -13.95 15.27 -3.55
N GLU A 201 -15.12 15.42 -2.94
CA GLU A 201 -15.90 16.66 -2.96
C GLU A 201 -15.17 17.82 -2.28
N ASP A 202 -14.47 17.54 -1.18
CA ASP A 202 -13.65 18.54 -0.48
C ASP A 202 -12.42 18.99 -1.29
N CYS A 203 -11.92 18.14 -2.19
CA CYS A 203 -10.71 18.41 -2.97
C CYS A 203 -10.96 18.85 -4.42
N LEU A 204 -12.11 18.51 -5.02
CA LEU A 204 -12.39 18.70 -6.44
C LEU A 204 -13.79 19.28 -6.70
N PRO A 205 -13.91 20.26 -7.61
CA PRO A 205 -15.22 20.77 -8.07
C PRO A 205 -16.11 19.66 -8.64
N LEU A 206 -17.43 19.85 -8.56
CA LEU A 206 -18.43 18.91 -9.10
C LEU A 206 -18.25 18.63 -10.60
N GLU A 207 -17.87 19.63 -11.38
CA GLU A 207 -17.69 19.52 -12.84
C GLU A 207 -16.28 19.03 -13.26
N SER A 208 -15.46 18.56 -12.31
CA SER A 208 -14.10 18.07 -12.61
C SER A 208 -14.16 16.74 -13.38
N SER A 209 -13.50 16.70 -14.53
CA SER A 209 -13.34 15.48 -15.32
C SER A 209 -12.48 14.44 -14.59
N GLU A 210 -11.50 14.90 -13.80
CA GLU A 210 -10.69 14.05 -12.93
C GLU A 210 -11.54 13.41 -11.84
N ARG A 211 -12.41 14.18 -11.17
CA ARG A 211 -13.37 13.66 -10.18
C ARG A 211 -14.24 12.58 -10.80
N LEU A 212 -14.84 12.86 -11.95
CA LEU A 212 -15.68 11.89 -12.67
C LEU A 212 -14.88 10.63 -13.06
N SER A 213 -13.64 10.78 -13.51
CA SER A 213 -12.74 9.67 -13.84
C SER A 213 -12.49 8.78 -12.63
N ILE A 214 -12.17 9.36 -11.46
CA ILE A 214 -11.95 8.63 -10.22
C ILE A 214 -13.24 7.93 -9.76
N GLU A 215 -14.34 8.66 -9.64
CA GLU A 215 -15.62 8.13 -9.14
C GLU A 215 -16.13 6.97 -10.00
N LYS A 216 -16.02 7.10 -11.33
CA LYS A 216 -16.53 6.10 -12.27
C LYS A 216 -15.57 4.92 -12.46
N ASN A 217 -14.31 5.19 -12.81
CA ASN A 217 -13.38 4.18 -13.30
C ASN A 217 -12.54 3.56 -12.19
N HIS A 218 -12.44 4.21 -11.03
CA HIS A 218 -11.74 3.66 -9.87
C HIS A 218 -12.72 3.19 -8.78
N LEU A 219 -13.45 4.12 -8.15
CA LEU A 219 -14.37 3.77 -7.06
C LEU A 219 -15.57 2.95 -7.57
N GLY A 220 -16.10 3.27 -8.74
CA GLY A 220 -17.20 2.52 -9.37
C GLY A 220 -16.84 1.05 -9.66
N LYS A 221 -15.61 0.79 -10.10
CA LYS A 221 -15.07 -0.57 -10.28
C LYS A 221 -14.98 -1.30 -8.93
N GLU A 222 -14.46 -0.64 -7.89
CA GLU A 222 -14.42 -1.24 -6.55
C GLU A 222 -15.83 -1.54 -6.00
N ILE A 223 -16.78 -0.61 -6.15
CA ILE A 223 -18.18 -0.81 -5.74
C ILE A 223 -18.76 -2.04 -6.44
N LYS A 224 -18.55 -2.16 -7.75
CA LYS A 224 -19.04 -3.29 -8.54
C LYS A 224 -18.43 -4.61 -8.08
N SER A 225 -17.13 -4.64 -7.79
CA SER A 225 -16.43 -5.81 -7.24
C SER A 225 -16.99 -6.21 -5.88
N ARG A 226 -17.17 -5.26 -4.95
CA ARG A 226 -17.66 -5.53 -3.59
C ARG A 226 -19.11 -6.01 -3.55
N LEU A 227 -19.99 -5.44 -4.39
CA LEU A 227 -21.43 -5.75 -4.35
C LEU A 227 -21.80 -7.04 -5.11
N ASN A 228 -21.04 -7.42 -6.14
CA ASN A 228 -21.32 -8.64 -6.93
C ASN A 228 -20.79 -9.94 -6.32
N TYR A 229 -20.32 -9.89 -5.07
CA TYR A 229 -19.75 -11.01 -4.31
C TYR A 229 -20.54 -12.33 -4.38
N ASP A 230 -21.88 -12.32 -4.27
CA ASP A 230 -22.67 -13.57 -4.24
C ASP A 230 -22.81 -14.24 -5.62
N ARG A 231 -22.53 -13.52 -6.72
CA ARG A 231 -22.60 -14.07 -8.09
C ARG A 231 -21.27 -14.70 -8.53
N CYS A 232 -20.25 -14.54 -7.70
CA CYS A 232 -18.92 -15.07 -7.89
C CYS A 232 -18.83 -16.52 -7.36
N ASN A 233 -19.56 -17.43 -8.01
CA ASN A 233 -19.36 -18.88 -7.83
C ASN A 233 -18.06 -19.38 -8.49
N ASP A 234 -17.32 -18.49 -9.14
CA ASP A 234 -16.06 -18.80 -9.79
C ASP A 234 -14.89 -18.61 -8.83
N THR A 235 -14.06 -19.65 -8.74
CA THR A 235 -12.75 -19.70 -8.06
C THR A 235 -11.75 -18.64 -8.55
N ASP A 236 -12.12 -17.87 -9.58
CA ASP A 236 -11.30 -16.88 -10.28
C ASP A 236 -11.66 -15.42 -9.97
N SER A 237 -12.66 -15.20 -9.11
CA SER A 237 -13.13 -13.85 -8.76
C SER A 237 -12.25 -13.21 -7.68
N ASN A 238 -11.22 -12.46 -8.08
CA ASN A 238 -10.33 -11.66 -7.22
C ASN A 238 -11.04 -10.48 -6.50
N CYS A 239 -12.15 -10.73 -5.79
CA CYS A 239 -12.86 -9.71 -5.00
C CYS A 239 -12.19 -9.52 -3.63
N PRO A 240 -11.57 -8.35 -3.35
CA PRO A 240 -10.86 -8.15 -2.09
C PRO A 240 -11.76 -8.32 -0.86
N ARG A 241 -11.20 -8.96 0.18
CA ARG A 241 -11.81 -9.18 1.49
C ARG A 241 -11.06 -8.39 2.56
N TYR A 242 -11.65 -7.26 2.93
CA TYR A 242 -11.09 -6.36 3.92
C TYR A 242 -11.37 -6.84 5.35
N GLU A 243 -10.38 -6.67 6.22
CA GLU A 243 -10.46 -7.00 7.65
C GLU A 243 -9.96 -5.80 8.46
N LYS A 244 -10.44 -5.67 9.70
CA LYS A 244 -9.94 -4.66 10.63
C LYS A 244 -8.49 -4.96 11.02
N MET A 245 -7.76 -3.92 11.44
CA MET A 245 -6.40 -4.04 11.98
C MET A 245 -6.26 -5.16 13.03
N GLU A 246 -7.22 -5.32 13.95
CA GLU A 246 -7.13 -6.30 15.03
C GLU A 246 -7.12 -7.75 14.50
N ALA A 247 -7.85 -8.01 13.41
CA ALA A 247 -7.85 -9.31 12.76
C ALA A 247 -6.54 -9.57 12.00
N TRP A 248 -6.01 -8.56 11.30
CA TRP A 248 -4.69 -8.65 10.68
C TRP A 248 -3.58 -8.87 11.71
N LYS A 249 -3.62 -8.16 12.84
CA LYS A 249 -2.70 -8.37 13.96
C LYS A 249 -2.70 -9.82 14.44
N GLY A 250 -3.87 -10.37 14.73
CA GLY A 250 -3.98 -11.77 15.17
C GLY A 250 -3.41 -12.76 14.14
N ARG A 251 -3.58 -12.49 12.84
CA ARG A 251 -2.98 -13.32 11.77
C ARG A 251 -1.47 -13.21 11.73
N MET A 252 -0.91 -12.01 11.85
CA MET A 252 0.53 -11.82 11.86
C MET A 252 1.14 -12.53 13.08
N GLU A 253 0.60 -12.31 14.27
CA GLU A 253 1.07 -12.94 15.50
C GLU A 253 0.97 -14.47 15.45
N SER A 254 -0.11 -15.03 14.89
CA SER A 254 -0.27 -16.49 14.76
C SER A 254 0.72 -17.13 13.77
N HIS A 255 1.43 -16.33 12.97
CA HIS A 255 2.41 -16.80 11.99
C HIS A 255 3.85 -16.43 12.39
N GLY A 256 4.10 -16.12 13.67
CA GLY A 256 5.44 -15.88 14.19
C GLY A 256 5.96 -14.46 13.95
N PHE A 257 5.08 -13.50 13.67
CA PHE A 257 5.47 -12.10 13.56
C PHE A 257 5.18 -11.32 14.85
N SER A 258 6.02 -10.34 15.15
CA SER A 258 5.83 -9.42 16.26
C SER A 258 5.78 -7.98 15.77
N GLY A 259 4.77 -7.24 16.22
CA GLY A 259 4.53 -5.85 15.81
C GLY A 259 5.56 -4.88 16.39
N ILE A 260 6.03 -3.95 15.55
CA ILE A 260 7.04 -2.94 15.87
C ILE A 260 6.36 -1.59 16.03
N LYS A 261 6.79 -0.81 17.03
CA LYS A 261 6.38 0.59 17.14
C LYS A 261 6.90 1.36 15.94
N LEU A 262 6.00 2.05 15.25
CA LEU A 262 6.37 2.98 14.19
C LEU A 262 7.16 4.15 14.79
N SER A 263 8.14 4.65 14.04
CA SER A 263 8.93 5.78 14.47
C SER A 263 8.12 7.08 14.46
N SER A 264 8.61 8.08 15.19
CA SER A 264 8.07 9.43 15.10
C SER A 264 8.20 10.03 13.70
N LYS A 265 9.20 9.61 12.90
CA LYS A 265 9.37 10.05 11.51
C LYS A 265 8.20 9.60 10.64
N SER A 266 7.76 8.35 10.76
CA SER A 266 6.59 7.84 10.03
C SER A 266 5.33 8.64 10.35
N LEU A 267 5.10 8.94 11.63
CA LEU A 267 3.95 9.73 12.06
C LEU A 267 4.03 11.19 11.58
N ILE A 268 5.21 11.83 11.68
CA ILE A 268 5.43 13.21 11.22
C ILE A 268 5.24 13.29 9.71
N GLN A 269 5.78 12.34 8.95
CA GLN A 269 5.64 12.30 7.49
C GLN A 269 4.17 12.13 7.08
N ALA A 270 3.43 11.25 7.74
CA ALA A 270 2.00 11.09 7.49
C ALA A 270 1.21 12.38 7.78
N LYS A 271 1.50 13.06 8.90
CA LYS A 271 0.86 14.35 9.24
C LYS A 271 1.25 15.47 8.26
N LEU A 272 2.51 15.50 7.82
CA LEU A 272 3.00 16.46 6.83
C LEU A 272 2.35 16.26 5.46
N LEU A 273 2.18 15.00 5.04
CA LEU A 273 1.45 14.66 3.82
C LEU A 273 0.04 15.26 3.85
N LEU A 274 -0.69 15.09 4.94
CA LEU A 274 -2.02 15.69 5.07
C LEU A 274 -1.96 17.20 4.97
N LYS A 275 -1.04 17.85 5.68
CA LYS A 275 -0.87 19.31 5.64
C LYS A 275 -0.59 19.86 4.23
N ILE A 276 0.18 19.13 3.42
CA ILE A 276 0.47 19.50 2.03
C ILE A 276 -0.75 19.27 1.12
N ARG A 277 -1.59 18.28 1.42
CA ARG A 277 -2.78 17.99 0.61
C ARG A 277 -3.98 18.86 0.97
N THR A 278 -4.11 19.28 2.22
CA THR A 278 -5.24 20.09 2.70
C THR A 278 -5.03 21.60 2.50
N HIS A 279 -4.58 22.02 1.31
CA HIS A 279 -4.36 23.44 0.98
C HIS A 279 -5.63 24.33 1.08
N TYR A 280 -6.80 23.75 1.42
CA TYR A 280 -8.09 24.43 1.54
C TYR A 280 -8.67 24.55 2.97
N SER A 281 -8.02 24.06 4.03
CA SER A 281 -8.56 24.21 5.39
C SER A 281 -7.60 24.96 6.32
N PRO A 282 -7.91 26.20 6.76
CA PRO A 282 -7.13 26.89 7.77
C PRO A 282 -7.20 26.12 9.09
N LEU A 283 -6.07 26.10 9.80
CA LEU A 283 -5.94 25.56 11.15
C LEU A 283 -7.03 26.11 12.08
N GLN A 284 -8.02 25.29 12.43
CA GLN A 284 -8.76 25.52 13.67
C GLN A 284 -7.91 24.97 14.82
N PHE A 285 -7.05 25.83 15.36
CA PHE A 285 -6.45 25.66 16.69
C PHE A 285 -7.49 25.99 17.76
N ASP A 286 -8.61 25.28 17.82
CA ASP A 286 -9.42 25.17 19.04
C ASP A 286 -10.59 24.22 18.81
N GLY A 287 -10.61 23.08 19.52
CA GLY A 287 -11.81 22.30 19.91
C GLY A 287 -12.92 21.93 18.90
N GLY A 288 -12.87 22.32 17.63
CA GLY A 288 -13.89 22.07 16.62
C GLY A 288 -13.55 20.86 15.75
N SER A 289 -14.56 20.03 15.43
CA SER A 289 -14.42 18.85 14.56
C SER A 289 -13.59 19.16 13.31
N SER A 290 -12.39 18.59 13.21
CA SER A 290 -11.59 18.66 12.00
C SER A 290 -12.31 17.89 10.88
N VAL A 291 -12.95 18.62 9.97
CA VAL A 291 -13.48 18.05 8.73
C VAL A 291 -12.28 17.70 7.85
N GLY A 292 -12.18 16.44 7.40
CA GLY A 292 -11.14 16.04 6.45
C GLY A 292 -10.34 14.79 6.86
N PHE A 293 -9.21 14.58 6.17
CA PHE A 293 -8.29 13.48 6.47
C PHE A 293 -7.60 13.64 7.83
N ARG A 294 -7.41 12.53 8.54
CA ARG A 294 -6.75 12.46 9.85
C ARG A 294 -5.82 11.25 9.93
N VAL A 295 -4.75 11.36 10.72
CA VAL A 295 -3.89 10.23 11.08
C VAL A 295 -4.17 9.84 12.53
N PHE A 296 -4.46 8.56 12.75
CA PHE A 296 -4.71 7.99 14.06
C PHE A 296 -3.57 7.05 14.44
N GLU A 297 -2.99 7.23 15.63
CA GLU A 297 -2.11 6.23 16.21
C GLU A 297 -2.96 5.09 16.81
N ARG A 298 -2.53 3.85 16.60
CA ARG A 298 -3.25 2.64 16.99
C ARG A 298 -2.29 1.65 17.65
N ASP A 299 -2.84 0.75 18.45
CA ASP A 299 -2.11 -0.35 19.09
C ASP A 299 -0.81 0.09 19.79
N ASP A 300 -0.91 1.10 20.64
CA ASP A 300 0.22 1.69 21.38
C ASP A 300 1.38 2.17 20.48
N GLY A 301 1.04 2.68 19.29
CA GLY A 301 1.98 3.20 18.29
C GLY A 301 2.56 2.14 17.35
N ARG A 302 2.07 0.89 17.39
CA ARG A 302 2.48 -0.19 16.46
C ARG A 302 1.78 -0.13 15.11
N ALA A 303 0.74 0.69 15.00
CA ALA A 303 0.05 0.95 13.76
C ALA A 303 -0.37 2.42 13.66
N ILE A 304 -0.51 2.91 12.44
CA ILE A 304 -1.14 4.20 12.15
C ILE A 304 -2.22 4.03 11.09
N SER A 305 -3.35 4.70 11.27
CA SER A 305 -4.46 4.68 10.32
C SER A 305 -4.65 6.03 9.67
N LEU A 306 -4.88 6.05 8.36
CA LEU A 306 -5.48 7.18 7.66
C LEU A 306 -6.98 7.06 7.76
N GLY A 307 -7.66 8.11 8.20
CA GLY A 307 -9.11 8.19 8.19
C GLY A 307 -9.63 9.45 7.50
N TRP A 308 -10.88 9.41 7.10
CA TRP A 308 -11.68 10.57 6.73
C TRP A 308 -12.66 10.83 7.87
N GLN A 309 -12.56 12.02 8.48
CA GLN A 309 -13.19 12.32 9.76
C GLN A 309 -12.83 11.23 10.77
N ASP A 310 -13.82 10.60 11.43
CA ASP A 310 -13.57 9.54 12.42
C ASP A 310 -13.55 8.12 11.80
N ARG A 311 -13.75 7.98 10.49
CA ARG A 311 -13.70 6.67 9.83
C ARG A 311 -12.31 6.37 9.30
N CYS A 312 -11.67 5.35 9.87
CA CYS A 312 -10.42 4.81 9.34
C CYS A 312 -10.66 4.15 7.96
N LEU A 313 -9.79 4.45 7.01
CA LEU A 313 -9.82 3.98 5.63
C LEU A 313 -8.71 2.95 5.38
N LEU A 314 -7.49 3.26 5.80
CA LEU A 314 -6.29 2.42 5.66
C LEU A 314 -5.56 2.35 6.98
N THR A 315 -4.93 1.21 7.26
CA THR A 315 -4.05 1.04 8.41
C THR A 315 -2.72 0.45 7.98
N ALA A 316 -1.62 1.11 8.36
CA ALA A 316 -0.25 0.67 8.19
C ALA A 316 0.30 0.12 9.51
N SER A 317 0.99 -1.01 9.45
CA SER A 317 1.64 -1.68 10.57
C SER A 317 2.96 -2.32 10.13
N VAL A 318 3.88 -2.52 11.06
CA VAL A 318 5.23 -3.00 10.79
C VAL A 318 5.57 -4.18 11.69
N TRP A 319 6.27 -5.17 11.16
CA TRP A 319 6.48 -6.46 11.80
C TRP A 319 7.90 -6.99 11.58
N HIS A 320 8.42 -7.78 12.52
CA HIS A 320 9.60 -8.64 12.32
C HIS A 320 9.24 -10.10 12.61
N CYS A 321 10.04 -11.03 12.09
CA CYS A 321 9.95 -12.46 12.44
C CYS A 321 10.51 -12.71 13.86
N LEU A 322 9.93 -13.69 14.55
CA LEU A 322 10.37 -14.16 15.87
C LEU A 322 11.35 -15.33 15.78
#